data_AF-A0A0A8L146-F1
#
_entry.id   AF-A0A0A8L146-F1
#
_cell.length_a   1.000
_cell.length_b   1.000
_cell.length_c   1.000
_cell.angle_alpha   90.00
_cell.angle_beta   90.00
_cell.angle_gamma   90.00
#
_symmetry.space_group_name_H-M   'P 1'
#
loop_
_entity.id
_entity.type
_entity.pdbx_description
1 polymer ?
#
loop_
_entity_poly.entity_id
_entity_poly.type
_entity_poly.pdbx_seq_one_letter_code
_entity_poly.pdbx_strand_id
1 'polypeptide(L)'
;MIHHVQRLGEPQLSGLYLKSFYNTSKRYRLPLPDDIRGDNTKFCGNCGCVRVAGYNLTMSFYTETEDEGMVIQKLKYTCHHCQEDHVFEVDKTENKAASSSREASPKVEIQWPKRSSLEDVEKVKKNITAKERAKKRKQSTLSNLLASKKGKEESKKNTVSLSLMDFMK
;
A
#
# COMPACT_ATOMS: atom_id res chain seq x y z
N MET A 1 4.30 4.65 27.27
CA MET A 1 5.24 3.84 28.09
C MET A 1 5.57 2.50 27.46
N ILE A 2 4.62 1.62 27.13
CA ILE A 2 4.90 0.27 26.58
C ILE A 2 5.91 0.25 25.43
N HIS A 3 5.81 1.19 24.49
CA HIS A 3 6.73 1.29 23.35
C HIS A 3 8.16 1.74 23.74
N HIS A 4 8.32 2.48 24.83
CA HIS A 4 9.63 2.93 25.30
C HIS A 4 10.39 1.83 26.05
N VAL A 5 9.68 0.90 26.68
CA VAL A 5 10.27 -0.25 27.40
C VAL A 5 11.14 -1.10 26.46
N GLN A 6 10.77 -1.19 25.18
CA GLN A 6 11.56 -1.93 24.18
C GLN A 6 12.98 -1.37 24.00
N ARG A 7 13.20 -0.08 24.30
CA ARG A 7 14.53 0.55 24.23
C ARG A 7 15.38 0.28 25.46
N LEU A 8 14.76 -0.08 26.58
CA LEU A 8 15.46 -0.36 27.84
C LEU A 8 16.09 -1.76 27.84
N GLY A 9 15.70 -2.64 26.90
CA GLY A 9 16.26 -3.98 26.80
C GLY A 9 15.76 -4.97 27.84
N GLU A 10 14.82 -4.57 28.70
CA GLU A 10 14.23 -5.41 29.76
C GLU A 10 12.86 -5.97 29.35
N PRO A 11 12.78 -7.20 28.80
CA PRO A 11 11.51 -7.78 28.36
C PRO A 11 10.55 -8.09 29.51
N GLN A 12 11.03 -8.28 30.74
CA GLN A 12 10.21 -8.60 31.91
C GLN A 12 9.20 -7.48 32.22
N LEU A 13 9.61 -6.23 32.00
CA LEU A 13 8.74 -5.07 32.19
C LEU A 13 7.64 -5.02 31.13
N SER A 14 7.89 -5.52 29.92
CA SER A 14 6.95 -5.41 28.81
C SER A 14 5.63 -6.12 29.09
N GLY A 15 5.68 -7.33 29.68
CA GLY A 15 4.49 -8.05 30.14
C GLY A 15 3.71 -7.34 31.24
N LEU A 16 4.41 -6.71 32.21
CA LEU A 16 3.77 -5.94 33.29
C LEU A 16 2.99 -4.73 32.72
N TYR A 17 3.63 -3.97 31.84
CA TYR A 17 2.99 -2.81 31.22
C TYR A 17 1.87 -3.20 30.26
N LEU A 18 2.00 -4.32 29.53
CA LEU A 18 0.95 -4.86 28.69
C LEU A 18 -0.28 -5.25 29.52
N LYS A 19 -0.08 -5.95 30.64
CA LYS A 19 -1.14 -6.30 31.58
C LYS A 19 -1.81 -5.05 32.16
N SER A 20 -1.03 -4.05 32.57
CA SER A 20 -1.56 -2.77 33.06
C SER A 20 -2.41 -2.06 31.99
N PHE A 21 -1.97 -2.08 30.73
CA PHE A 21 -2.71 -1.50 29.62
C PHE A 21 -4.05 -2.20 29.37
N TYR A 22 -4.07 -3.54 29.32
CA TYR A 22 -5.32 -4.29 29.15
C TYR A 22 -6.26 -4.16 30.36
N ASN A 23 -5.72 -4.09 31.58
CA ASN A 23 -6.52 -3.85 32.77
C ASN A 23 -7.16 -2.45 32.74
N THR A 24 -6.40 -1.46 32.28
CA THR A 24 -6.89 -0.09 32.11
C THR A 24 -7.98 -0.03 31.05
N SER A 25 -7.77 -0.61 29.87
CA SER A 25 -8.80 -0.60 28.81
C SER A 25 -10.08 -1.33 29.25
N LYS A 26 -9.94 -2.46 29.96
CA LYS A 26 -11.07 -3.18 30.55
C LYS A 26 -11.81 -2.34 31.60
N ARG A 27 -11.09 -1.65 32.48
CA ARG A 27 -11.67 -0.80 33.53
C ARG A 27 -12.50 0.34 32.95
N TYR A 28 -12.01 0.96 31.88
CA TYR A 28 -12.68 2.05 31.19
C TYR A 28 -13.65 1.58 30.09
N ARG A 29 -13.82 0.27 29.90
CA ARG A 29 -14.68 -0.35 28.87
C ARG A 29 -14.38 0.17 27.47
N LEU A 30 -13.10 0.39 27.17
CA LEU A 30 -12.66 0.85 25.86
C LEU A 30 -12.53 -0.35 24.91
N PRO A 31 -13.30 -0.39 23.80
CA PRO A 31 -13.08 -1.41 22.78
C PRO A 31 -11.74 -1.14 22.10
N LEU A 32 -10.86 -2.15 22.12
CA LEU A 32 -9.60 -2.11 21.39
C LEU A 32 -9.79 -2.78 20.02
N PRO A 33 -9.16 -2.25 18.96
CA PRO A 33 -9.11 -2.91 17.66
C PRO A 33 -8.50 -4.31 17.74
N ASP A 34 -8.94 -5.20 16.85
CA ASP A 34 -8.43 -6.57 16.77
C ASP A 34 -6.95 -6.63 16.39
N ASP A 35 -6.43 -5.62 15.70
CA ASP A 35 -4.99 -5.52 15.42
C ASP A 35 -4.13 -5.40 16.69
N ILE A 36 -4.73 -4.90 17.79
CA ILE A 36 -4.05 -4.73 19.08
C ILE A 36 -4.37 -5.90 20.00
N ARG A 37 -5.63 -6.35 20.02
CA ARG A 37 -6.13 -7.41 20.89
C ARG A 37 -5.74 -8.81 20.40
N GLY A 38 -5.54 -8.97 19.10
CA GLY A 38 -5.26 -10.25 18.45
C GLY A 38 -4.07 -10.95 19.09
N ASP A 39 -4.22 -12.25 19.31
CA ASP A 39 -3.17 -13.06 19.89
C ASP A 39 -1.95 -13.03 18.97
N ASN A 40 -0.80 -12.72 19.55
CA ASN A 40 0.48 -12.69 18.85
C ASN A 40 0.57 -11.73 17.64
N THR A 41 -0.38 -10.81 17.41
CA THR A 41 -0.30 -9.87 16.27
C THR A 41 0.72 -8.76 16.56
N LYS A 42 0.37 -7.84 17.47
CA LYS A 42 1.20 -6.68 17.84
C LYS A 42 2.15 -6.96 19.00
N PHE A 43 1.72 -7.78 19.95
CA PHE A 43 2.51 -8.18 21.11
C PHE A 43 2.80 -9.66 21.02
N CYS A 44 3.96 -10.08 21.49
CA CYS A 44 4.24 -11.50 21.65
C CYS A 44 3.51 -12.05 22.89
N GLY A 45 2.80 -13.16 22.73
CA GLY A 45 1.99 -13.79 23.78
C GLY A 45 2.81 -14.41 24.91
N ASN A 46 4.09 -14.70 24.68
CA ASN A 46 4.99 -15.25 25.69
C ASN A 46 5.66 -14.13 26.54
N CYS A 47 6.48 -13.25 25.94
CA CYS A 47 7.18 -12.16 26.65
C CYS A 47 6.30 -10.92 26.94
N GLY A 48 5.19 -10.70 26.21
CA GLY A 48 4.43 -9.44 26.24
C GLY A 48 5.11 -8.26 25.51
N CYS A 49 6.22 -8.52 24.81
CA CYS A 49 6.99 -7.50 24.11
C CYS A 49 6.35 -7.08 22.78
N VAL A 50 6.45 -5.79 22.43
CA VAL A 50 5.90 -5.24 21.18
C VAL A 50 6.73 -5.77 20.02
N ARG A 51 6.10 -6.38 19.03
CA ARG A 51 6.77 -6.87 17.82
C ARG A 51 7.05 -5.69 16.89
N VAL A 52 8.33 -5.49 16.57
CA VAL A 52 8.82 -4.44 15.68
C VAL A 52 9.70 -5.11 14.62
N ALA A 53 9.22 -5.11 13.38
CA ALA A 53 9.95 -5.65 12.24
C ALA A 53 11.32 -5.00 12.11
N GLY A 54 12.35 -5.82 11.89
CA GLY A 54 13.74 -5.36 11.76
C GLY A 54 14.42 -4.99 13.08
N TYR A 55 13.75 -5.17 14.24
CA TYR A 55 14.36 -4.97 15.56
C TYR A 55 14.29 -6.23 16.42
N ASN A 56 13.10 -6.61 16.87
CA ASN A 56 12.88 -7.76 17.75
C ASN A 56 11.95 -8.82 17.15
N LEU A 57 11.66 -8.69 15.85
CA LEU A 57 10.86 -9.62 15.06
C LEU A 57 11.60 -10.00 13.77
N THR A 58 11.75 -11.31 13.54
CA THR A 58 12.07 -11.88 12.23
C THR A 58 10.79 -12.42 11.59
N MET A 59 10.58 -12.11 10.32
CA MET A 59 9.45 -12.60 9.53
C MET A 59 9.98 -13.53 8.43
N SER A 60 9.42 -14.72 8.30
CA SER A 60 9.74 -15.65 7.20
C SER A 60 8.48 -16.25 6.61
N PHE A 61 8.43 -16.38 5.28
CA PHE A 61 7.38 -17.13 4.60
C PHE A 61 7.86 -18.55 4.37
N TYR A 62 6.97 -19.51 4.57
CA TYR A 62 7.20 -20.89 4.22
C TYR A 62 5.94 -21.48 3.61
N THR A 63 6.14 -22.48 2.77
CA THR A 63 5.06 -23.13 2.03
C THR A 63 4.94 -24.55 2.55
N GLU A 64 3.78 -24.91 3.06
CA GLU A 64 3.46 -26.28 3.41
C GLU A 64 2.54 -26.86 2.33
N THR A 65 2.88 -28.06 1.87
CA THR A 65 2.06 -28.81 0.94
C THR A 65 1.32 -29.85 1.77
N GLU A 66 -0.01 -29.72 1.86
CA GLU A 66 -0.83 -30.74 2.53
C GLU A 66 -1.11 -31.91 1.58
N ASP A 67 -1.42 -33.08 2.15
CA ASP A 67 -1.56 -34.36 1.43
C ASP A 67 -2.64 -34.35 0.32
N GLU A 68 -3.54 -33.37 0.34
CA GLU A 68 -4.58 -33.15 -0.70
C GLU A 68 -4.09 -32.27 -1.88
N GLY A 69 -2.79 -31.95 -1.94
CA GLY A 69 -2.21 -31.13 -3.01
C GLY A 69 -2.50 -29.64 -2.88
N MET A 70 -3.06 -29.19 -1.76
CA MET A 70 -3.20 -27.76 -1.45
C MET A 70 -1.87 -27.18 -0.98
N VAL A 71 -1.48 -26.06 -1.60
CA VAL A 71 -0.27 -25.32 -1.24
C VAL A 71 -0.70 -24.16 -0.35
N ILE A 72 -0.37 -24.25 0.94
CA ILE A 72 -0.70 -23.22 1.92
C ILE A 72 0.55 -22.37 2.18
N GLN A 73 0.43 -21.07 1.92
CA GLN A 73 1.48 -20.12 2.26
C GLN A 73 1.28 -19.65 3.70
N LYS A 74 2.26 -19.92 4.56
CA LYS A 74 2.27 -19.56 5.97
C LYS A 74 3.35 -18.51 6.25
N LEU A 75 3.04 -17.56 7.12
CA LEU A 75 3.91 -16.49 7.58
C LEU A 75 4.32 -16.76 9.03
N LYS A 76 5.61 -16.93 9.26
CA LYS A 76 6.21 -17.19 10.58
C LYS A 76 6.81 -15.91 11.16
N TYR A 77 6.43 -15.60 12.39
CA TYR A 77 6.94 -14.49 13.19
C TYR A 77 7.76 -15.05 14.34
N THR A 78 9.07 -14.81 14.33
CA THR A 78 9.99 -15.23 15.39
C THR A 78 10.35 -14.03 16.27
N CYS A 79 10.08 -14.13 17.56
CA CYS A 79 10.44 -13.12 18.54
C CYS A 79 11.90 -13.26 18.99
N HIS A 80 12.73 -12.22 18.87
CA HIS A 80 14.13 -12.30 19.28
C HIS A 80 14.35 -12.33 20.81
N HIS A 81 13.37 -11.90 21.61
CA HIS A 81 13.51 -11.88 23.07
C HIS A 81 13.26 -13.25 23.73
N CYS A 82 12.27 -13.99 23.26
CA CYS A 82 11.88 -15.28 23.85
C CYS A 82 12.00 -16.45 22.87
N GLN A 83 12.39 -16.20 21.62
CA GLN A 83 12.53 -17.20 20.54
C GLN A 83 11.21 -17.93 20.22
N GLU A 84 10.08 -17.38 20.66
CA GLU A 84 8.76 -17.92 20.37
C GLU A 84 8.39 -17.63 18.91
N ASP A 85 7.89 -18.67 18.25
CA ASP A 85 7.43 -18.63 16.88
C ASP A 85 5.90 -18.55 16.83
N HIS A 86 5.38 -17.69 15.97
CA HIS A 86 3.96 -17.62 15.70
C HIS A 86 3.69 -17.70 14.21
N VAL A 87 2.69 -18.50 13.84
CA VAL A 87 2.37 -18.77 12.44
C VAL A 87 1.02 -18.15 12.10
N PHE A 88 0.97 -17.47 10.96
CA PHE A 88 -0.25 -16.93 10.37
C PHE A 88 -0.46 -17.60 9.00
N GLU A 89 -1.70 -18.01 8.73
CA GLU A 89 -2.11 -18.45 7.39
C GLU A 89 -2.38 -17.22 6.54
N VAL A 90 -1.72 -17.09 5.38
CA VAL A 90 -1.86 -15.92 4.50
C VAL A 90 -2.84 -16.22 3.38
N ASP A 91 -2.62 -17.31 2.64
CA ASP A 91 -3.47 -17.72 1.53
C ASP A 91 -3.54 -19.24 1.44
N LYS A 92 -4.76 -19.76 1.18
CA LYS A 92 -5.01 -21.14 0.77
C LYS A 92 -5.23 -21.13 -0.73
N THR A 93 -4.21 -21.49 -1.50
CA THR A 93 -4.39 -21.64 -2.94
C THR A 93 -4.73 -23.10 -3.21
N GLU A 94 -5.99 -23.37 -3.54
CA GLU A 94 -6.37 -24.68 -4.09
C GLU A 94 -5.65 -24.88 -5.43
N ASN A 95 -4.81 -25.90 -5.53
CA ASN A 95 -4.29 -26.34 -6.81
C ASN A 95 -5.46 -26.95 -7.61
N LYS A 96 -6.09 -26.15 -8.47
CA LYS A 96 -6.81 -26.71 -9.61
C LYS A 96 -5.80 -27.30 -10.58
N ALA A 97 -5.36 -28.52 -10.29
CA ALA A 97 -4.78 -29.40 -11.28
C ALA A 97 -5.90 -29.84 -12.24
N ALA A 98 -6.14 -29.07 -13.30
CA ALA A 98 -6.77 -29.59 -14.52
C ALA A 98 -6.54 -28.68 -15.74
N SER A 99 -6.07 -29.33 -16.79
CA SER A 99 -6.30 -29.04 -18.21
C SER A 99 -5.76 -27.74 -18.81
N SER A 100 -4.71 -27.94 -19.61
CA SER A 100 -4.72 -27.50 -21.01
C SER A 100 -6.08 -27.81 -21.66
N SER A 101 -7.03 -26.90 -21.54
CA SER A 101 -8.09 -26.68 -22.52
C SER A 101 -8.25 -25.17 -22.65
N ARG A 102 -8.16 -24.70 -23.90
CA ARG A 102 -8.52 -23.35 -24.28
C ARG A 102 -10.03 -23.18 -24.05
N GLU A 103 -10.43 -22.75 -22.86
CA GLU A 103 -11.75 -22.17 -22.67
C GLU A 103 -11.62 -20.80 -22.02
N ALA A 104 -12.31 -19.87 -22.66
CA ALA A 104 -12.02 -18.46 -22.64
C ALA A 104 -12.20 -17.83 -21.26
N SER A 105 -11.26 -16.97 -20.90
CA SER A 105 -11.47 -15.94 -19.88
C SER A 105 -12.78 -15.20 -20.18
N PRO A 106 -13.61 -14.85 -19.18
CA PRO A 106 -14.68 -13.89 -19.42
C PRO A 106 -14.01 -12.59 -19.87
N LYS A 107 -14.16 -12.29 -21.16
CA LYS A 107 -13.73 -11.06 -21.79
C LYS A 107 -14.52 -9.94 -21.12
N VAL A 108 -13.96 -9.32 -20.09
CA VAL A 108 -14.41 -7.99 -19.68
C VAL A 108 -13.98 -7.06 -20.81
N GLU A 109 -14.89 -6.85 -21.75
CA GLU A 109 -14.72 -5.90 -22.84
C GLU A 109 -14.80 -4.50 -22.26
N ILE A 110 -13.63 -3.95 -21.90
CA ILE A 110 -13.52 -2.52 -21.60
C ILE A 110 -13.73 -1.78 -22.92
N GLN A 111 -14.98 -1.41 -23.18
CA GLN A 111 -15.34 -0.60 -24.33
C GLN A 111 -14.91 0.85 -24.07
N TRP A 112 -13.66 1.16 -24.42
CA TRP A 112 -13.22 2.54 -24.52
C TRP A 112 -14.11 3.25 -25.55
N PRO A 113 -14.56 4.50 -25.28
CA PRO A 113 -15.41 5.22 -26.20
C PRO A 113 -14.76 5.27 -27.58
N LYS A 114 -15.38 4.57 -28.54
CA LYS A 114 -15.02 4.66 -29.95
C LYS A 114 -15.29 6.10 -30.36
N ARG A 115 -14.23 6.87 -30.61
CA ARG A 115 -14.36 8.09 -31.39
C ARG A 115 -14.89 7.67 -32.75
N SER A 116 -16.12 8.04 -33.04
CA SER A 116 -16.70 8.02 -34.36
C SER A 116 -15.74 8.70 -35.34
N SER A 117 -15.42 7.95 -36.41
CA SER A 117 -15.07 8.43 -37.75
C SER A 117 -15.77 9.75 -38.11
N LEU A 118 -15.23 10.66 -38.91
CA LEU A 118 -14.10 10.67 -39.85
C LEU A 118 -13.88 12.16 -40.22
N GLU A 119 -12.69 12.48 -40.75
CA GLU A 119 -12.36 13.73 -41.48
C GLU A 119 -12.18 15.01 -40.66
N ASP A 120 -10.97 15.20 -40.13
CA ASP A 120 -10.11 16.27 -40.65
C ASP A 120 -8.64 16.09 -40.22
N VAL A 121 -7.78 16.17 -41.23
CA VAL A 121 -6.32 16.39 -41.30
C VAL A 121 -5.66 16.71 -39.94
N GLU A 122 -4.73 15.91 -39.41
CA GLU A 122 -3.29 16.13 -39.61
C GLU A 122 -2.45 14.90 -39.25
N LYS A 123 -1.53 14.58 -40.17
CA LYS A 123 -0.50 13.55 -40.09
C LYS A 123 0.31 13.66 -38.80
N VAL A 124 0.19 12.68 -37.91
CA VAL A 124 1.14 12.48 -36.80
C VAL A 124 2.50 12.13 -37.41
N LYS A 125 3.38 13.13 -37.56
CA LYS A 125 4.76 12.97 -38.00
C LYS A 125 5.53 12.13 -36.97
N LYS A 126 5.62 10.82 -37.21
CA LYS A 126 6.60 9.93 -36.58
C LYS A 126 7.99 10.32 -37.10
N ASN A 127 8.61 11.36 -36.53
CA ASN A 127 10.05 11.66 -36.65
C ASN A 127 10.46 12.74 -35.62
N ILE A 128 10.31 12.47 -34.32
CA ILE A 128 10.97 13.27 -33.29
C ILE A 128 12.32 12.62 -33.01
N THR A 129 13.37 13.25 -33.52
CA THR A 129 14.76 12.82 -33.35
C THR A 129 15.16 12.83 -31.86
N ALA A 130 16.10 11.98 -31.47
CA ALA A 130 16.56 11.88 -30.07
C ALA A 130 17.02 13.23 -29.49
N LYS A 131 17.53 14.13 -30.37
CA LYS A 131 17.94 15.49 -30.04
C LYS A 131 16.78 16.37 -29.57
N GLU A 132 15.60 16.25 -30.18
CA GLU A 132 14.39 16.98 -29.76
C GLU A 132 13.82 16.46 -28.44
N ARG A 133 13.89 15.14 -28.19
CA ARG A 133 13.52 14.57 -26.89
C ARG A 133 14.44 15.07 -25.77
N ALA A 134 15.74 15.16 -26.03
CA ALA A 134 16.69 15.74 -25.08
C ALA A 134 16.40 17.22 -24.78
N LYS A 135 16.02 18.01 -25.81
CA LYS A 135 15.63 19.42 -25.63
C LYS A 135 14.35 19.56 -24.80
N LYS A 136 13.32 18.73 -25.03
CA LYS A 136 12.09 18.70 -24.21
C LYS A 136 12.35 18.35 -22.75
N ARG A 137 13.26 17.39 -22.49
CA ARG A 137 13.66 17.04 -21.13
C ARG A 137 14.38 18.21 -20.43
N LYS A 138 15.22 18.97 -21.14
CA LYS A 138 15.87 20.16 -20.58
C LYS A 138 14.89 21.31 -20.28
N GLN A 139 13.75 21.37 -20.97
CA GLN A 139 12.68 22.34 -20.71
C GLN A 139 11.77 21.98 -19.51
N SER A 140 11.88 20.77 -18.93
CA SER A 140 11.11 20.39 -17.74
C SER A 140 11.80 20.76 -16.41
N THR A 141 12.62 21.80 -16.41
CA THR A 141 13.18 22.40 -15.19
C THR A 141 12.20 23.43 -14.64
N LEU A 142 12.05 23.48 -13.31
CA LEU A 142 11.12 24.38 -12.60
C LEU A 142 11.24 25.85 -13.05
N SER A 143 12.45 26.33 -13.30
CA SER A 143 12.70 27.70 -13.77
C SER A 143 12.05 27.99 -15.14
N ASN A 144 12.03 27.01 -16.05
CA ASN A 144 11.40 27.14 -17.36
C ASN A 144 9.86 27.04 -17.28
N LEU A 145 9.35 26.21 -16.37
CA LEU A 145 7.91 26.12 -16.10
C LEU A 145 7.38 27.45 -15.53
N LEU A 146 8.11 28.07 -14.60
CA LEU A 146 7.74 29.37 -14.01
C LEU A 146 7.80 30.50 -15.04
N ALA A 147 8.81 30.54 -15.91
CA ALA A 147 8.88 31.52 -17.00
C ALA A 147 7.73 31.36 -17.99
N SER A 148 7.37 30.13 -18.36
CA SER A 148 6.22 29.86 -19.24
C SER A 148 4.87 30.16 -18.59
N LYS A 149 4.77 30.07 -17.26
CA LYS A 149 3.56 30.43 -16.51
C LYS A 149 3.38 31.94 -16.42
N LYS A 150 4.45 32.72 -16.19
CA LYS A 150 4.40 34.19 -16.23
C LYS A 150 3.94 34.73 -17.59
N GLY A 151 4.47 34.19 -18.70
CA GLY A 151 4.03 34.58 -20.05
C GLY A 151 2.56 34.23 -20.34
N LYS A 152 2.02 33.17 -19.72
CA LYS A 152 0.59 32.79 -19.84
C LYS A 152 -0.34 33.60 -18.93
N GLU A 153 0.16 34.14 -17.83
CA GLU A 153 -0.61 35.04 -16.96
C GLU A 153 -0.72 36.44 -17.57
N GLU A 154 0.30 36.92 -18.27
CA GLU A 154 0.23 38.20 -19.00
C GLU A 154 -0.74 38.14 -20.20
N SER A 155 -0.86 36.98 -20.86
CA SER A 155 -1.80 36.79 -21.97
C SER A 155 -3.25 36.53 -21.54
N LYS A 156 -3.52 36.32 -20.25
CA LYS A 156 -4.88 36.03 -19.72
C LYS A 156 -5.57 37.24 -19.07
N LYS A 157 -4.96 38.42 -19.09
CA LYS A 157 -5.51 39.63 -18.45
C LYS A 157 -6.73 40.25 -19.16
N ASN A 158 -7.16 39.76 -20.32
CA ASN A 158 -8.22 40.40 -21.11
C ASN A 158 -9.55 39.66 -21.24
N THR A 159 -9.77 38.50 -20.62
CA THR A 159 -11.10 37.87 -20.63
C THR A 159 -11.31 37.00 -19.40
N VAL A 160 -12.47 37.16 -18.75
CA VAL A 160 -13.06 36.37 -17.65
C VAL A 160 -13.03 37.10 -16.30
N SER A 161 -13.89 38.12 -16.17
CA SER A 161 -14.46 38.53 -14.89
C SER A 161 -15.54 37.53 -14.48
N LEU A 162 -15.28 36.70 -13.48
CA LEU A 162 -16.27 35.79 -12.91
C LEU A 162 -17.31 36.58 -12.09
N SER A 163 -18.55 36.57 -12.56
CA SER A 163 -19.71 37.15 -11.88
C SER A 163 -20.24 36.19 -10.80
N LEU A 164 -20.43 36.70 -9.59
CA LEU A 164 -20.95 35.96 -8.42
C LEU A 164 -22.36 35.38 -8.61
N MET A 165 -23.08 35.75 -9.66
CA MET A 165 -24.46 35.28 -9.89
C MET A 165 -24.55 33.85 -10.44
N ASP A 166 -23.46 33.27 -10.95
CA ASP A 166 -23.46 31.88 -11.45
C ASP A 166 -23.39 30.82 -10.34
N PHE A 167 -23.18 31.24 -9.08
CA PHE A 167 -23.12 30.33 -7.92
C PHE A 167 -24.46 30.15 -7.20
N MET A 168 -25.51 30.86 -7.60
CA MET A 168 -26.80 30.91 -6.89
C MET A 168 -27.99 30.34 -7.68
N LYS A 169 -27.77 29.39 -8.58
CA LYS A 169 -28.85 28.57 -9.18
C LYS A 169 -28.74 27.11 -8.77
#